data_AF-A0A7C7KUP7-F1
#
_entry.id   AF-A0A7C7KUP7-F1
#
_cell.length_a   1.000
_cell.length_b   1.000
_cell.length_c   1.000
_cell.angle_alpha   90.00
_cell.angle_beta   90.00
_cell.angle_gamma   90.00
#
_symmetry.space_group_name_H-M   'P 1'
#
loop_
_entity.id
_entity.type
_entity.pdbx_description
1 polymer ?
#
loop_
_entity_poly.entity_id
_entity_poly.type
_entity_poly.pdbx_seq_one_letter_code
_entity_poly.pdbx_strand_id
1 'polypeptide(L)'
;MTQGFDEIDSQASDAAEGLSGEVGNIAQTCPKITLEIGVFFDGTNNNEMNSGIGGSKGSYANARSNVSLLKECYKHGPSYYTRNSCGGYARKFHAEYVPGIGTVSGEDDHKIKGSALGMGPTGVEARVYGACIRIGEIVRSLSVGIDPEKII
;
A
#
# COMPACT_ATOMS: atom_id res chain seq x y z
N MET A 1 -34.12 55.69 10.20
CA MET A 1 -33.50 55.32 8.91
C MET A 1 -33.20 53.83 8.95
N THR A 2 -34.25 53.01 8.82
CA THR A 2 -34.19 51.56 9.01
C THR A 2 -35.11 50.89 7.98
N GLN A 3 -34.90 51.22 6.70
CA GLN A 3 -35.69 50.67 5.58
C GLN A 3 -34.79 50.11 4.46
N GLY A 4 -33.50 49.87 4.73
CA GLY A 4 -32.54 49.44 3.70
C GLY A 4 -32.03 48.00 3.81
N PHE A 5 -32.28 47.30 4.93
CA PHE A 5 -31.79 45.92 5.12
C PHE A 5 -32.84 44.88 4.74
N ASP A 6 -34.11 45.10 5.09
CA ASP A 6 -35.21 44.16 4.82
C ASP A 6 -35.50 44.00 3.31
N GLU A 7 -35.27 45.05 2.51
CA GLU A 7 -35.56 45.04 1.07
C GLU A 7 -34.51 44.24 0.27
N ILE A 8 -33.27 44.19 0.77
CA ILE A 8 -32.18 43.40 0.18
C ILE A 8 -32.40 41.91 0.45
N ASP A 9 -32.82 41.57 1.67
CA ASP A 9 -33.11 40.17 2.06
C ASP A 9 -34.36 39.61 1.36
N SER A 10 -35.36 40.47 1.11
CA SER A 10 -36.53 40.12 0.29
C SER A 10 -36.13 39.84 -1.16
N GLN A 11 -35.33 40.72 -1.77
CA GLN A 11 -34.88 40.54 -3.17
C GLN A 11 -33.96 39.33 -3.35
N ALA A 12 -33.14 39.01 -2.34
CA ALA A 12 -32.31 37.80 -2.34
C ALA A 12 -33.15 36.51 -2.24
N SER A 13 -34.25 36.55 -1.48
CA SER A 13 -35.18 35.42 -1.34
C SER A 13 -36.00 35.21 -2.62
N ASP A 14 -36.49 36.29 -3.25
CA ASP A 14 -37.29 36.22 -4.48
C ASP A 14 -36.44 35.78 -5.69
N ALA A 15 -35.15 36.13 -5.72
CA ALA A 15 -34.20 35.64 -6.74
C ALA A 15 -33.89 34.14 -6.60
N ALA A 16 -34.11 33.56 -5.41
CA ALA A 16 -33.90 32.14 -5.15
C ALA A 16 -35.14 31.28 -5.47
N GLU A 17 -36.36 31.84 -5.40
CA GLU A 17 -37.61 31.11 -5.71
C GLU A 17 -37.71 30.65 -7.18
N GLY A 18 -36.96 31.28 -8.09
CA GLY A 18 -36.89 30.90 -9.51
C GLY A 18 -35.82 29.85 -9.85
N LEU A 19 -34.99 29.46 -8.88
CA LEU A 19 -33.92 28.48 -9.07
C LEU A 19 -34.35 27.10 -8.53
N SER A 20 -35.49 26.59 -8.99
CA SER A 20 -35.86 25.18 -8.79
C SER A 20 -35.13 24.23 -9.74
N GLY A 21 -33.96 24.64 -10.25
CA GLY A 21 -33.01 23.68 -10.80
C GLY A 21 -32.53 22.82 -9.65
N GLU A 22 -32.51 21.50 -9.82
CA GLU A 22 -32.04 20.56 -8.82
C GLU A 22 -30.67 20.98 -8.28
N VAL A 23 -30.66 21.72 -7.16
CA VAL A 23 -29.51 21.86 -6.27
C VAL A 23 -29.42 20.56 -5.47
N GLY A 24 -29.44 19.43 -6.17
CA GLY A 24 -28.96 18.19 -5.64
C GLY A 24 -27.49 18.44 -5.34
N ASN A 25 -27.11 18.30 -4.08
CA ASN A 25 -25.72 18.27 -3.65
C ASN A 25 -24.91 17.48 -4.69
N ILE A 26 -24.20 18.19 -5.58
CA ILE A 26 -23.09 17.60 -6.30
C ILE A 26 -21.96 17.58 -5.26
N ALA A 27 -22.14 16.74 -4.24
CA ALA A 27 -21.02 16.25 -3.49
C ALA A 27 -20.14 15.60 -4.54
N GLN A 28 -19.07 16.27 -4.94
CA GLN A 28 -18.03 15.70 -5.76
C GLN A 28 -17.53 14.47 -4.99
N THR A 29 -18.06 13.28 -5.28
CA THR A 29 -17.80 12.06 -4.50
C THR A 29 -16.43 11.52 -4.86
N CYS A 30 -15.39 12.13 -4.32
CA CYS A 30 -14.04 11.60 -4.40
C CYS A 30 -13.56 11.43 -2.96
N PRO A 31 -13.57 10.20 -2.44
CA PRO A 31 -12.43 9.34 -2.76
C PRO A 31 -12.75 7.83 -2.76
N LYS A 32 -12.53 7.18 -3.90
CA LYS A 32 -12.37 5.73 -3.99
C LYS A 32 -10.96 5.45 -4.48
N ILE A 33 -10.12 4.91 -3.60
CA ILE A 33 -8.75 4.53 -3.93
C ILE A 33 -8.64 3.01 -3.94
N THR A 34 -8.05 2.46 -5.00
CA THR A 34 -7.63 1.07 -5.05
C THR A 34 -6.16 0.96 -4.63
N LEU A 35 -5.87 0.12 -3.65
CA LEU A 35 -4.50 -0.27 -3.32
C LEU A 35 -4.20 -1.60 -4.02
N GLU A 36 -3.08 -1.68 -4.73
CA GLU A 36 -2.55 -2.94 -5.23
C GLU A 36 -1.22 -3.24 -4.57
N ILE A 37 -1.18 -4.29 -3.76
CA ILE A 37 -0.03 -4.62 -2.90
C ILE A 37 0.45 -6.01 -3.29
N GLY A 38 1.53 -6.06 -4.08
CA GLY A 38 2.20 -7.32 -4.39
C GLY A 38 3.01 -7.79 -3.19
N VAL A 39 2.73 -8.99 -2.67
CA VAL A 39 3.47 -9.59 -1.55
C VAL A 39 4.28 -10.77 -2.07
N PHE A 40 5.60 -10.70 -1.91
CA PHE A 40 6.56 -11.60 -2.54
C PHE A 40 7.28 -12.43 -1.47
N PHE A 41 6.77 -13.64 -1.20
CA PHE A 41 7.37 -14.59 -0.26
C PHE A 41 8.49 -15.38 -0.94
N ASP A 42 9.71 -15.27 -0.43
CA ASP A 42 10.87 -15.96 -0.98
C ASP A 42 11.05 -17.39 -0.43
N GLY A 43 11.89 -18.17 -1.11
CA GLY A 43 12.23 -19.53 -0.75
C GLY A 43 13.11 -19.66 0.50
N THR A 44 13.09 -20.86 1.08
CA THR A 44 13.92 -21.25 2.22
C THR A 44 15.38 -20.81 2.07
N ASN A 45 15.92 -20.22 3.13
CA ASN A 45 17.28 -19.69 3.15
C ASN A 45 17.57 -18.47 2.25
N ASN A 46 16.54 -17.80 1.71
CA ASN A 46 16.69 -16.52 0.97
C ASN A 46 16.25 -15.31 1.82
N ASN A 47 17.00 -14.22 1.74
CA ASN A 47 16.65 -12.88 2.24
C ASN A 47 17.25 -11.80 1.30
N GLU A 48 16.86 -10.52 1.43
CA GLU A 48 17.35 -9.46 0.52
C GLU A 48 18.89 -9.28 0.59
N MET A 49 19.51 -9.58 1.74
CA MET A 49 20.94 -9.43 1.97
C MET A 49 21.78 -10.53 1.28
N ASN A 50 21.37 -11.79 1.38
CA ASN A 50 22.07 -12.92 0.75
C ASN A 50 21.65 -13.14 -0.72
N SER A 51 20.50 -12.59 -1.13
CA SER A 51 20.07 -12.58 -2.53
C SER A 51 20.71 -11.44 -3.31
N GLY A 52 20.91 -10.27 -2.69
CA GLY A 52 21.46 -9.07 -3.33
C GLY A 52 22.98 -9.08 -3.53
N ILE A 53 23.70 -9.92 -2.80
CA ILE A 53 25.15 -10.07 -2.93
C ILE A 53 25.41 -11.26 -3.84
N GLY A 54 25.56 -11.00 -5.15
CA GLY A 54 26.27 -11.91 -6.03
C GLY A 54 27.67 -12.13 -5.47
N GLY A 55 27.83 -13.20 -4.71
CA GLY A 55 28.98 -13.41 -3.84
C GLY A 55 30.30 -13.44 -4.61
N SER A 56 31.21 -12.55 -4.22
CA SER A 56 32.63 -12.85 -4.31
C SER A 56 32.92 -14.02 -3.36
N LYS A 57 32.90 -15.23 -3.94
CA LYS A 57 33.40 -16.52 -3.42
C LYS A 57 32.50 -17.33 -2.47
N GLY A 58 32.16 -18.54 -2.93
CA GLY A 58 31.59 -19.65 -2.14
C GLY A 58 30.38 -20.28 -2.83
N SER A 59 30.14 -21.58 -2.61
CA SER A 59 28.99 -22.35 -3.15
C SER A 59 27.62 -21.91 -2.58
N TYR A 60 27.59 -20.84 -1.79
CA TYR A 60 26.42 -20.21 -1.17
C TYR A 60 26.22 -18.76 -1.63
N ALA A 61 26.91 -18.35 -2.71
CA ALA A 61 26.56 -17.14 -3.46
C ALA A 61 25.23 -17.38 -4.18
N ASN A 62 24.13 -17.35 -3.43
CA ASN A 62 22.80 -17.56 -3.96
C ASN A 62 22.53 -16.41 -4.95
N ALA A 63 22.53 -16.72 -6.24
CA ALA A 63 22.05 -15.78 -7.24
C ALA A 63 20.65 -15.29 -6.82
N ARG A 64 20.31 -14.04 -7.15
CA ARG A 64 19.01 -13.44 -6.83
C ARG A 64 17.88 -14.41 -7.14
N SER A 65 17.02 -14.66 -6.16
CA SER A 65 15.85 -15.52 -6.35
C SER A 65 14.92 -14.91 -7.41
N ASN A 66 14.18 -15.78 -8.12
CA ASN A 66 13.14 -15.30 -9.04
C ASN A 66 12.10 -14.42 -8.32
N VAL A 67 11.84 -14.67 -7.03
CA VAL A 67 10.92 -13.85 -6.22
C VAL A 67 11.48 -12.44 -6.02
N SER A 68 12.77 -12.31 -5.69
CA SER A 68 13.46 -11.01 -5.58
C SER A 68 13.46 -10.26 -6.91
N LEU A 69 13.69 -10.96 -8.02
CA LEU A 69 13.65 -10.38 -9.37
C LEU A 69 12.23 -9.93 -9.75
N LEU A 70 11.22 -10.75 -9.49
CA LEU A 70 9.82 -10.42 -9.74
C LEU A 70 9.37 -9.18 -8.96
N LYS A 71 9.78 -9.07 -7.69
CA LYS A 71 9.49 -7.89 -6.85
C LYS A 71 10.10 -6.62 -7.46
N GLU A 72 11.33 -6.67 -7.95
CA GLU A 72 11.98 -5.53 -8.58
C GLU A 72 11.29 -5.11 -9.88
N CYS A 73 10.81 -6.06 -10.67
CA CYS A 73 10.05 -5.78 -11.90
C CYS A 73 8.58 -5.41 -11.65
N TYR A 74 8.08 -5.55 -10.43
CA TYR A 74 6.70 -5.21 -10.12
C TYR A 74 6.48 -3.71 -10.12
N LYS A 75 5.30 -3.26 -10.55
CA LYS A 75 4.89 -1.85 -10.45
C LYS A 75 4.81 -1.42 -8.98
N HIS A 76 5.61 -0.45 -8.56
CA HIS A 76 5.59 0.03 -7.18
C HIS A 76 6.06 1.47 -7.07
N GLY A 77 5.51 2.19 -6.09
CA GLY A 77 5.93 3.55 -5.77
C GLY A 77 5.27 4.65 -6.62
N PRO A 78 5.58 5.93 -6.32
CA PRO A 78 4.80 7.08 -6.80
C PRO A 78 4.73 7.25 -8.31
N SER A 79 5.75 6.80 -9.05
CA SER A 79 5.80 6.88 -10.51
C SER A 79 4.73 6.05 -11.21
N TYR A 80 4.21 5.01 -10.54
CA TYR A 80 3.16 4.14 -11.09
C TYR A 80 1.75 4.57 -10.66
N TYR A 81 1.60 5.49 -9.72
CA TYR A 81 0.29 5.86 -9.19
C TYR A 81 -0.57 6.56 -10.24
N THR A 82 -1.87 6.25 -10.26
CA THR A 82 -2.80 6.88 -11.19
C THR A 82 -3.64 7.94 -10.49
N ARG A 83 -3.87 9.06 -11.16
CA ARG A 83 -4.68 10.17 -10.64
C ARG A 83 -6.16 9.92 -10.87
N ASN A 84 -7.00 10.43 -9.99
CA ASN A 84 -8.45 10.54 -10.21
C ASN A 84 -8.82 11.94 -10.71
N SER A 85 -10.06 12.12 -11.15
CA SER A 85 -10.60 13.39 -11.66
C SER A 85 -10.66 14.51 -10.62
N CYS A 86 -10.50 14.19 -9.33
CA CYS A 86 -10.57 15.14 -8.22
C CYS A 86 -9.20 15.58 -7.69
N GLY A 87 -8.12 15.31 -8.43
CA GLY A 87 -6.74 15.66 -8.04
C GLY A 87 -6.08 14.69 -7.04
N GLY A 88 -6.84 13.72 -6.53
CA GLY A 88 -6.34 12.62 -5.70
C GLY A 88 -5.76 11.47 -6.52
N TYR A 89 -5.64 10.30 -5.88
CA TYR A 89 -5.20 9.06 -6.54
C TYR A 89 -6.38 8.11 -6.74
N ALA A 90 -6.47 7.52 -7.92
CA ALA A 90 -7.39 6.41 -8.23
C ALA A 90 -6.77 5.06 -7.81
N ARG A 91 -5.45 4.89 -8.02
CA ARG A 91 -4.73 3.67 -7.66
C ARG A 91 -3.32 3.94 -7.16
N LYS A 92 -2.92 3.22 -6.12
CA LYS A 92 -1.54 3.18 -5.61
C LYS A 92 -1.01 1.76 -5.59
N PHE A 93 0.31 1.62 -5.77
CA PHE A 93 0.99 0.34 -5.93
C PHE A 93 2.14 0.19 -4.94
N HIS A 94 2.23 -0.96 -4.30
CA HIS A 94 3.34 -1.30 -3.42
C HIS A 94 3.84 -2.71 -3.69
N ALA A 95 5.13 -2.94 -3.49
CA ALA A 95 5.75 -4.26 -3.56
C ALA A 95 6.43 -4.56 -2.23
N GLU A 96 5.91 -5.56 -1.52
CA GLU A 96 6.42 -6.00 -0.23
C GLU A 96 7.17 -7.31 -0.38
N TYR A 97 8.45 -7.34 -0.01
CA TYR A 97 9.23 -8.57 0.01
C TYR A 97 9.16 -9.22 1.39
N VAL A 98 8.96 -10.54 1.40
CA VAL A 98 8.96 -11.34 2.63
C VAL A 98 10.10 -12.35 2.52
N PRO A 99 11.12 -12.28 3.40
CA PRO A 99 12.22 -13.23 3.38
C PRO A 99 11.71 -14.64 3.64
N GLY A 100 12.39 -15.63 3.05
CA GLY A 100 12.02 -17.02 3.18
C GLY A 100 12.18 -17.56 4.59
N ILE A 101 11.65 -18.76 4.82
CA ILE A 101 11.79 -19.42 6.12
C ILE A 101 13.25 -19.77 6.43
N GLY A 102 13.58 -19.86 7.71
CA GLY A 102 14.92 -20.25 8.16
C GLY A 102 16.01 -19.17 8.04
N THR A 103 15.67 -17.93 7.65
CA THR A 103 16.61 -16.78 7.61
C THR A 103 16.28 -15.71 8.65
N VAL A 104 17.25 -14.89 9.02
CA VAL A 104 17.02 -13.59 9.67
C VAL A 104 17.85 -12.55 8.91
N SER A 105 17.28 -11.38 8.62
CA SER A 105 17.99 -10.34 7.87
C SER A 105 19.01 -9.65 8.77
N GLY A 106 20.29 -9.67 8.41
CA GLY A 106 21.36 -8.97 9.14
C GLY A 106 21.98 -9.71 10.33
N GLU A 107 21.57 -10.96 10.57
CA GLU A 107 22.26 -11.88 11.48
C GLU A 107 23.02 -12.90 10.63
N ASP A 108 24.19 -13.36 11.07
CA ASP A 108 24.81 -14.56 10.50
C ASP A 108 23.80 -15.71 10.54
N ASP A 109 23.80 -16.59 9.54
CA ASP A 109 22.93 -17.77 9.44
C ASP A 109 23.20 -18.74 10.61
N HIS A 110 22.82 -18.35 11.83
CA HIS A 110 22.94 -19.15 13.01
C HIS A 110 21.97 -20.29 12.86
N LYS A 111 22.55 -21.47 12.68
CA LYS A 111 21.93 -22.79 12.60
C LYS A 111 21.09 -23.06 13.84
N ILE A 112 19.93 -22.41 13.98
CA ILE A 112 18.89 -22.81 14.92
C ILE A 112 18.42 -24.16 14.44
N LYS A 113 18.84 -25.22 15.12
CA LYS A 113 18.42 -26.61 14.87
C LYS A 113 16.89 -26.66 14.89
N GLY A 114 16.27 -26.52 13.71
CA GLY A 114 14.85 -26.23 13.55
C GLY A 114 14.49 -25.51 12.23
N SER A 115 15.49 -24.93 11.53
CA SER A 115 15.34 -24.13 10.29
C SER A 115 14.54 -24.78 9.15
N ALA A 116 14.40 -26.11 9.16
CA ALA A 116 13.81 -26.89 8.06
C ALA A 116 12.38 -27.40 8.33
N LEU A 117 11.82 -27.21 9.54
CA LEU A 117 10.50 -27.75 9.89
C LEU A 117 9.34 -26.74 9.74
N GLY A 118 9.63 -25.49 9.37
CA GLY A 118 8.61 -24.45 9.22
C GLY A 118 7.98 -23.96 10.53
N MET A 119 8.59 -24.32 11.68
CA MET A 119 8.14 -23.97 13.03
C MET A 119 9.10 -22.97 13.71
N GLY A 120 8.58 -22.21 14.67
CA GLY A 120 9.36 -21.21 15.42
C GLY A 120 9.39 -19.82 14.76
N PRO A 121 10.24 -18.90 15.24
CA PRO A 121 10.21 -17.47 14.87
C PRO A 121 10.47 -17.18 13.38
N THR A 122 11.05 -18.12 12.64
CA THR A 122 11.34 -18.02 11.19
C THR A 122 10.53 -19.02 10.37
N GLY A 123 9.52 -19.64 10.96
CA GLY A 123 8.61 -20.58 10.32
C GLY A 123 7.57 -19.90 9.41
N VAL A 124 6.75 -20.70 8.73
CA VAL A 124 5.77 -20.20 7.74
C VAL A 124 4.75 -19.29 8.41
N GLU A 125 4.18 -19.71 9.54
CA GLU A 125 3.17 -18.94 10.28
C GLU A 125 3.72 -17.57 10.72
N ALA A 126 4.94 -17.54 11.25
CA ALA A 126 5.60 -16.30 11.65
C ALA A 126 5.84 -15.35 10.47
N ARG A 127 6.21 -15.89 9.29
CA ARG A 127 6.39 -15.10 8.06
C ARG A 127 5.08 -14.51 7.56
N VAL A 128 4.02 -15.30 7.53
CA VAL A 128 2.69 -14.86 7.10
C VAL A 128 2.15 -13.81 8.09
N TYR A 129 2.22 -14.09 9.39
CA TYR A 129 1.77 -13.16 10.41
C TYR A 129 2.51 -11.82 10.35
N GLY A 130 3.85 -11.86 10.24
CA GLY A 130 4.66 -10.65 10.07
C GLY A 130 4.34 -9.89 8.78
N ALA A 131 4.06 -10.59 7.68
CA ALA A 131 3.62 -9.96 6.43
C ALA A 131 2.27 -9.26 6.60
N CYS A 132 1.29 -9.88 7.28
CA CYS A 132 0.00 -9.26 7.56
C CYS A 132 0.13 -7.95 8.35
N ILE A 133 1.00 -7.90 9.37
CA ILE A 133 1.26 -6.67 10.11
C ILE A 133 1.82 -5.58 9.19
N ARG A 134 2.85 -5.91 8.38
CA ARG A 134 3.46 -4.95 7.46
C ARG A 134 2.48 -4.45 6.41
N ILE A 135 1.63 -5.32 5.87
CA ILE A 135 0.57 -4.93 4.93
C ILE A 135 -0.39 -3.95 5.60
N GLY A 136 -0.76 -4.14 6.86
CA GLY A 136 -1.60 -3.20 7.61
C GLY A 136 -0.96 -1.81 7.72
N GLU A 137 0.34 -1.74 8.01
CA GLU A 137 1.11 -0.49 8.05
C GLU A 137 1.17 0.18 6.67
N ILE A 138 1.41 -0.60 5.62
CA ILE A 138 1.44 -0.13 4.23
C ILE A 138 0.08 0.45 3.83
N VAL A 139 -1.02 -0.27 4.09
CA VAL A 139 -2.38 0.22 3.82
C VAL A 139 -2.60 1.56 4.50
N ARG A 140 -2.30 1.66 5.80
CA ARG A 140 -2.42 2.90 6.57
C ARG A 140 -1.59 4.04 5.98
N SER A 141 -0.38 3.74 5.50
CA SER A 141 0.52 4.73 4.88
C SER A 141 0.03 5.20 3.50
N LEU A 142 -0.61 4.32 2.73
CA LEU A 142 -1.04 4.61 1.36
C LEU A 142 -2.43 5.24 1.31
N SER A 143 -3.26 5.01 2.32
CA SER A 143 -4.66 5.48 2.39
C SER A 143 -4.88 6.53 3.49
N VAL A 144 -3.90 7.38 3.76
CA VAL A 144 -4.02 8.44 4.79
C VAL A 144 -5.26 9.31 4.54
N GLY A 145 -6.20 9.28 5.48
CA GLY A 145 -7.43 10.07 5.46
C GLY A 145 -8.50 9.59 4.46
N ILE A 146 -8.33 8.40 3.87
CA ILE A 146 -9.25 7.83 2.88
C ILE A 146 -9.38 6.32 3.14
N ASP A 147 -10.61 5.82 3.29
CA ASP A 147 -10.80 4.36 3.29
C ASP A 147 -10.66 3.80 1.86
N PRO A 148 -9.79 2.80 1.64
CA PRO A 148 -9.63 2.21 0.33
C PRO A 148 -10.90 1.49 -0.09
N GLU A 149 -11.35 1.72 -1.33
CA GLU A 149 -12.50 1.00 -1.88
C GLU A 149 -12.16 -0.49 -2.05
N LYS A 150 -10.92 -0.77 -2.44
CA LYS A 150 -10.46 -2.11 -2.73
C LYS A 150 -8.97 -2.26 -2.45
N ILE A 151 -8.61 -3.41 -1.89
CA ILE A 151 -7.22 -3.86 -1.75
C ILE A 151 -7.10 -5.11 -2.62
N ILE A 152 -6.14 -5.10 -3.55
CA ILE A 152 -5.86 -6.16 -4.53
C ILE A 152 -4.45 -6.69 -4.31
#